data_AF-A0A820QEQ2-F1
#
_entry.id   AF-A0A820QEQ2-F1
#
_cell.length_a   1.000
_cell.length_b   1.000
_cell.length_c   1.000
_cell.angle_alpha   90.00
_cell.angle_beta   90.00
_cell.angle_gamma   90.00
#
_symmetry.space_group_name_H-M   'P 1'
#
loop_
_entity.id
_entity.type
_entity.pdbx_description
1 polymer ?
#
loop_
_entity_poly.entity_id
_entity_poly.type
_entity_poly.pdbx_seq_one_letter_code
_entity_poly.pdbx_strand_id
1 'polypeptide(L)'
;EYPCSMISSPYDEYVQIQPIFHQICSSDLISNEWRLNITANLVSNLPAYNQRDYRLFLSTHLQFLNGLCQLSMQTVNQSIQQSLSSLFITKQLLSEENFNLHINSMINEAKSNAPSTFIRLLSLLRATNHGNAIVSSYGTYYQYKASVYNTFS
;
A
#
# COMPACT_ATOMS: atom_id res chain seq x y z
N GLU A 1 -36.78 -30.86 18.42
CA GLU A 1 -35.77 -29.91 17.89
C GLU A 1 -34.74 -30.72 17.11
N TYR A 2 -34.50 -30.41 15.84
CA TYR A 2 -33.43 -31.07 15.08
C TYR A 2 -32.11 -30.31 15.34
N PRO A 3 -31.03 -30.97 15.76
CA PRO A 3 -29.75 -30.32 15.98
C PRO A 3 -29.20 -29.80 14.64
N CYS A 4 -28.72 -28.56 14.62
CA CYS A 4 -27.90 -28.07 13.51
C CYS A 4 -26.68 -28.98 13.38
N SER A 5 -26.47 -29.55 12.19
CA SER A 5 -25.30 -30.37 11.89
C SER A 5 -24.04 -29.53 11.69
N MET A 6 -24.19 -28.23 11.38
CA MET A 6 -23.09 -27.30 11.14
C MET A 6 -23.43 -25.93 11.74
N ILE A 7 -22.65 -25.52 12.74
CA ILE A 7 -22.83 -24.25 13.49
C ILE A 7 -21.88 -23.15 13.00
N SER A 8 -21.02 -23.47 12.05
CA SER A 8 -19.98 -22.59 11.54
C SER A 8 -19.74 -22.82 10.06
N SER A 9 -19.66 -21.74 9.30
CA SER A 9 -19.27 -21.74 7.89
C SER A 9 -18.41 -20.49 7.63
N PRO A 10 -17.44 -20.52 6.71
CA PRO A 10 -16.68 -19.32 6.38
C PRO A 10 -17.58 -18.27 5.68
N TYR A 11 -17.24 -17.00 5.81
CA TYR A 11 -18.01 -15.92 5.18
C TYR A 11 -17.99 -15.97 3.63
N ASP A 12 -16.97 -16.59 3.02
CA ASP A 12 -16.87 -16.72 1.56
C ASP A 12 -17.96 -17.57 0.90
N GLU A 13 -18.68 -18.39 1.66
CA GLU A 13 -19.85 -19.13 1.17
C GLU A 13 -21.03 -18.22 0.84
N TYR A 14 -21.10 -17.04 1.45
CA TYR A 14 -22.24 -16.13 1.35
C TYR A 14 -21.89 -14.73 0.83
N VAL A 15 -20.61 -14.34 0.89
CA VAL A 15 -20.17 -12.97 0.63
C VAL A 15 -19.07 -12.94 -0.41
N GLN A 16 -19.24 -12.10 -1.43
CA GLN A 16 -18.20 -11.74 -2.38
C GLN A 16 -17.82 -10.27 -2.22
N ILE A 17 -16.53 -9.98 -2.06
CA ILE A 17 -16.00 -8.62 -1.97
C ILE A 17 -15.08 -8.37 -3.17
N GLN A 18 -15.33 -7.29 -3.91
CA GLN A 18 -14.49 -6.85 -5.03
C GLN A 18 -13.97 -5.44 -4.74
N PRO A 19 -12.67 -5.27 -4.44
CA PRO A 19 -12.10 -3.96 -4.16
C PRO A 19 -11.93 -3.14 -5.44
N ILE A 20 -12.22 -1.84 -5.35
CA ILE A 20 -11.92 -0.87 -6.40
C ILE A 20 -10.74 -0.02 -5.92
N PHE A 21 -9.63 -0.10 -6.65
CA PHE A 21 -8.42 0.67 -6.35
C PHE A 21 -8.42 2.01 -7.06
N HIS A 22 -7.64 2.96 -6.52
CA HIS A 22 -7.47 4.27 -7.13
C HIS A 22 -6.87 4.14 -8.54
N GLN A 23 -7.38 4.90 -9.51
CA GLN A 23 -7.00 4.81 -10.93
C GLN A 23 -5.50 4.99 -11.18
N ILE A 24 -4.81 5.72 -10.30
CA ILE A 24 -3.35 5.90 -10.37
C ILE A 24 -2.59 4.57 -10.28
N CYS A 25 -3.14 3.60 -9.55
CA CYS A 25 -2.56 2.26 -9.36
C CYS A 25 -2.80 1.32 -10.55
N SER A 26 -3.45 1.80 -11.61
CA SER A 26 -3.55 1.13 -12.90
C SER A 26 -3.08 2.03 -14.05
N SER A 27 -2.43 3.15 -13.73
CA SER A 27 -1.94 4.11 -14.73
C SER A 27 -0.50 3.82 -15.14
N ASP A 28 -0.09 4.35 -16.30
CA ASP A 28 1.29 4.22 -16.79
C ASP A 28 2.32 4.81 -15.82
N LEU A 29 1.92 5.74 -14.94
CA LEU A 29 2.79 6.38 -13.95
C LEU A 29 3.47 5.38 -13.00
N ILE A 30 2.83 4.24 -12.73
CA ILE A 30 3.41 3.19 -11.88
C ILE A 30 4.09 2.08 -12.68
N SER A 31 4.03 2.14 -14.01
CA SER A 31 4.64 1.14 -14.89
C SER A 31 6.17 1.27 -14.93
N ASN A 32 6.86 0.14 -15.03
CA ASN A 32 8.31 0.13 -15.16
C ASN A 32 8.77 0.75 -16.49
N GLU A 33 8.04 0.52 -17.58
CA GLU A 33 8.40 1.03 -18.90
C GLU A 33 8.36 2.56 -18.96
N TRP A 34 7.28 3.17 -18.49
CA TRP A 34 7.14 4.62 -18.42
C TRP A 34 8.26 5.26 -17.59
N ARG A 35 8.58 4.66 -16.43
CA ARG A 35 9.65 5.13 -15.55
C ARG A 35 11.01 5.08 -16.24
N LEU A 36 11.34 4.00 -16.94
CA LEU A 36 12.60 3.86 -17.68
C LEU A 36 12.67 4.88 -18.81
N ASN A 37 11.57 5.08 -19.54
CA ASN A 37 11.48 6.01 -20.65
C ASN A 37 11.68 7.48 -20.20
N ILE A 38 10.99 7.89 -19.12
CA ILE A 38 11.18 9.22 -18.53
C ILE A 38 12.63 9.42 -18.07
N THR A 39 13.20 8.43 -17.39
CA THR A 39 14.56 8.54 -16.85
C THR A 39 15.58 8.72 -17.99
N ALA A 40 15.47 7.93 -19.06
CA ALA A 40 16.35 8.01 -20.21
C ALA A 40 16.25 9.37 -20.94
N ASN A 41 15.03 9.89 -21.13
CA ASN A 41 14.80 11.17 -21.81
C ASN A 41 15.16 12.39 -20.95
N LEU A 42 14.98 12.32 -19.64
CA LEU A 42 15.32 13.44 -18.75
C LEU A 42 16.84 13.56 -18.59
N VAL A 43 17.55 12.45 -18.39
CA VAL A 43 19.00 12.46 -18.19
C VAL A 43 19.74 12.93 -19.46
N SER A 44 19.23 12.62 -20.65
CA SER A 44 19.86 13.04 -21.91
C SER A 44 19.69 14.53 -22.23
N ASN A 45 18.69 15.20 -21.67
CA ASN A 45 18.33 16.59 -21.99
C ASN A 45 18.68 17.60 -20.87
N LEU A 46 19.25 17.13 -19.75
CA LEU A 46 19.61 18.02 -18.64
C LEU A 46 21.06 18.50 -18.78
N PRO A 47 21.32 19.83 -18.71
CA PRO A 47 22.67 20.32 -18.56
C PRO A 47 23.26 19.72 -17.28
N ALA A 48 24.48 19.19 -17.36
CA ALA A 48 25.18 18.42 -16.32
C ALA A 48 25.32 19.12 -14.94
N TYR A 49 24.83 20.36 -14.78
CA TYR A 49 25.17 21.25 -13.68
C TYR A 49 24.04 21.59 -12.71
N ASN A 50 22.78 21.19 -12.94
CA ASN A 50 21.70 21.53 -12.00
C ASN A 50 21.29 20.34 -11.13
N GLN A 51 22.12 20.02 -10.13
CA GLN A 51 21.87 18.96 -9.13
C GLN A 51 20.58 19.16 -8.30
N ARG A 52 19.91 20.31 -8.42
CA ARG A 52 18.63 20.62 -7.76
C ARG A 52 17.42 20.52 -8.67
N ASP A 53 17.59 20.03 -9.89
CA ASP A 53 16.47 19.85 -10.80
C ASP A 53 15.52 18.75 -10.28
N TYR A 54 14.30 19.14 -9.91
CA TYR A 54 13.31 18.21 -9.36
C TYR A 54 12.99 17.05 -10.31
N ARG A 55 13.19 17.24 -11.63
CA ARG A 55 12.96 16.22 -12.65
C ARG A 55 13.88 15.00 -12.46
N LEU A 56 15.07 15.19 -11.88
CA LEU A 56 15.99 14.10 -11.52
C LEU A 56 15.39 13.15 -10.49
N PHE A 57 14.47 13.63 -9.64
CA PHE A 57 13.84 12.83 -8.59
C PHE A 57 12.48 12.26 -9.01
N LEU A 58 11.94 12.63 -10.17
CA LEU A 58 10.62 12.20 -10.61
C LEU A 58 10.50 10.67 -10.70
N SER A 59 11.52 10.00 -11.26
CA SER A 59 11.57 8.53 -11.36
C SER A 59 11.46 7.86 -9.99
N THR A 60 12.14 8.41 -8.98
CA THR A 60 12.09 7.92 -7.59
C THR A 60 10.73 8.13 -6.96
N HIS A 61 10.09 9.29 -7.20
CA HIS A 61 8.74 9.55 -6.69
C HIS A 61 7.71 8.61 -7.33
N LEU A 62 7.83 8.32 -8.63
CA LEU A 62 6.98 7.35 -9.33
C LEU A 62 7.21 5.93 -8.82
N GLN A 63 8.45 5.54 -8.52
CA GLN A 63 8.73 4.26 -7.88
C GLN A 63 8.11 4.19 -6.47
N PHE A 64 8.22 5.27 -5.69
CA PHE A 64 7.60 5.32 -4.37
C PHE A 64 6.07 5.18 -4.46
N LEU A 65 5.43 5.88 -5.41
CA LEU A 65 4.02 5.75 -5.71
C LEU A 65 3.63 4.32 -6.10
N ASN A 66 4.41 3.65 -6.95
CA ASN A 66 4.20 2.24 -7.28
C ASN A 66 4.24 1.35 -6.02
N GLY A 67 5.23 1.58 -5.14
CA GLY A 67 5.32 0.89 -3.85
C GLY A 67 4.08 1.11 -2.96
N LEU A 68 3.57 2.34 -2.90
CA LEU A 68 2.33 2.64 -2.16
C LEU A 68 1.12 1.92 -2.76
N CYS A 69 1.00 1.88 -4.08
CA CYS A 69 -0.07 1.15 -4.77
C CYS A 69 0.00 -0.35 -4.49
N GLN A 70 1.18 -0.96 -4.61
CA GLN A 70 1.38 -2.38 -4.31
C GLN A 70 1.02 -2.69 -2.86
N LEU A 71 1.52 -1.89 -1.92
CA LEU A 71 1.24 -2.06 -0.50
C LEU A 71 -0.26 -1.91 -0.20
N SER A 72 -0.93 -0.93 -0.79
CA SER A 72 -2.36 -0.72 -0.65
C SER A 72 -3.16 -1.93 -1.17
N MET A 73 -2.86 -2.38 -2.39
CA MET A 73 -3.53 -3.54 -3.00
C MET A 73 -3.34 -4.81 -2.19
N GLN A 74 -2.11 -5.09 -1.75
CA GLN A 74 -1.80 -6.24 -0.92
C GLN A 74 -2.55 -6.19 0.41
N THR A 75 -2.53 -5.03 1.09
CA THR A 75 -3.16 -4.87 2.41
C THR A 75 -4.68 -5.05 2.33
N VAL A 76 -5.32 -4.47 1.30
CA VAL A 76 -6.76 -4.62 1.07
C VAL A 76 -7.11 -6.08 0.74
N ASN A 77 -6.39 -6.72 -0.18
CA ASN A 77 -6.65 -8.11 -0.55
C ASN A 77 -6.44 -9.06 0.64
N GLN A 78 -5.40 -8.85 1.45
CA GLN A 78 -5.16 -9.62 2.67
C GLN A 78 -6.29 -9.43 3.68
N SER A 79 -6.76 -8.20 3.90
CA SER A 79 -7.88 -7.95 4.81
C SER A 79 -9.17 -8.62 4.32
N ILE A 80 -9.44 -8.59 3.02
CA ILE A 80 -10.60 -9.29 2.43
C ILE A 80 -10.46 -10.79 2.62
N GLN A 81 -9.31 -11.37 2.26
CA GLN A 81 -9.06 -12.81 2.42
C GLN A 81 -9.20 -13.25 3.88
N GLN A 82 -8.63 -12.50 4.82
CA GLN A 82 -8.74 -12.78 6.26
C GLN A 82 -10.20 -12.76 6.72
N SER A 83 -10.95 -11.71 6.38
CA SER A 83 -12.35 -11.59 6.76
C SER A 83 -13.23 -12.68 6.13
N LEU A 84 -13.02 -13.00 4.85
CA LEU A 84 -13.79 -14.04 4.15
C LEU A 84 -13.45 -15.46 4.65
N SER A 85 -12.20 -15.71 5.04
CA SER A 85 -11.78 -16.98 5.65
C SER A 85 -12.21 -17.14 7.12
N SER A 86 -12.69 -16.06 7.75
CA SER A 86 -13.15 -16.12 9.13
C SER A 86 -14.49 -16.88 9.23
N LEU A 87 -14.72 -17.51 10.38
CA LEU A 87 -15.92 -18.33 10.59
C LEU A 87 -17.09 -17.47 11.03
N PHE A 88 -18.17 -17.55 10.28
CA PHE A 88 -19.50 -17.14 10.72
C PHE A 88 -20.09 -18.24 11.60
N ILE A 89 -20.21 -17.97 12.91
CA ILE A 89 -20.66 -18.94 13.90
C ILE A 89 -22.06 -18.54 14.41
N THR A 90 -23.03 -19.44 14.30
CA THR A 90 -24.36 -19.26 14.86
C THR A 90 -24.90 -20.55 15.48
N LYS A 91 -25.58 -20.41 16.62
CA LYS A 91 -26.23 -21.53 17.33
C LYS A 91 -27.68 -21.76 16.89
N GLN A 92 -28.25 -20.80 16.17
CA GLN A 92 -29.65 -20.79 15.76
C GLN A 92 -29.81 -20.18 14.37
N LEU A 93 -30.91 -20.49 13.71
CA LEU A 93 -31.25 -19.83 12.44
C LEU A 93 -31.46 -18.32 12.70
N LEU A 94 -30.73 -17.48 11.96
CA LEU A 94 -30.90 -16.03 12.06
C LEU A 94 -32.04 -15.57 11.15
N SER A 95 -32.71 -14.49 11.55
CA SER A 95 -33.50 -13.70 10.60
C SER A 95 -32.58 -13.07 9.56
N GLU A 96 -33.12 -12.76 8.39
CA GLU A 96 -32.39 -12.07 7.32
C GLU A 96 -31.76 -10.76 7.82
N GLU A 97 -32.49 -9.99 8.63
CA GLU A 97 -31.98 -8.76 9.24
C GLU A 97 -30.74 -9.01 10.11
N ASN A 98 -30.80 -10.00 11.00
CA ASN A 98 -29.68 -10.34 11.89
C ASN A 98 -28.49 -10.90 11.11
N PHE A 99 -28.75 -11.68 10.06
CA PHE A 99 -27.71 -12.15 9.14
C PHE A 99 -27.02 -10.97 8.45
N ASN A 100 -27.79 -10.06 7.85
CA ASN A 100 -27.27 -8.88 7.17
C ASN A 100 -26.48 -7.97 8.12
N LEU A 101 -26.89 -7.82 9.39
CA LEU A 101 -26.13 -7.09 10.40
C LEU A 101 -24.76 -7.72 10.65
N HIS A 102 -24.67 -9.05 10.75
CA HIS A 102 -23.40 -9.75 10.93
C HIS A 102 -22.49 -9.59 9.70
N ILE A 103 -23.03 -9.77 8.49
CA ILE A 103 -22.29 -9.58 7.24
C ILE A 103 -21.75 -8.15 7.15
N ASN A 104 -22.61 -7.14 7.40
CA ASN A 104 -22.21 -5.74 7.33
C ASN A 104 -21.18 -5.37 8.39
N SER A 105 -21.27 -5.94 9.59
CA SER A 105 -20.27 -5.76 10.64
C SER A 105 -18.90 -6.27 10.19
N MET A 106 -18.83 -7.49 9.65
CA MET A 106 -17.61 -8.08 9.10
C MET A 106 -17.03 -7.23 7.95
N ILE A 107 -17.87 -6.76 7.02
CA ILE A 107 -17.44 -5.90 5.91
C ILE A 107 -16.88 -4.57 6.42
N ASN A 108 -17.51 -3.98 7.42
CA ASN A 108 -17.04 -2.72 8.02
C ASN A 108 -15.70 -2.92 8.75
N GLU A 109 -15.52 -4.06 9.41
CA GLU A 109 -14.24 -4.42 10.01
C GLU A 109 -13.14 -4.58 8.95
N ALA A 110 -13.41 -5.30 7.86
CA ALA A 110 -12.49 -5.43 6.72
C ALA A 110 -12.08 -4.06 6.14
N LYS A 111 -13.05 -3.14 6.00
CA LYS A 111 -12.81 -1.76 5.54
C LYS A 111 -11.95 -0.95 6.50
N SER A 112 -12.01 -1.21 7.80
CA SER A 112 -11.22 -0.51 8.82
C SER A 112 -9.81 -1.10 8.98
N ASN A 113 -9.69 -2.42 8.89
CA ASN A 113 -8.44 -3.15 9.11
C ASN A 113 -7.40 -2.86 8.01
N ALA A 114 -7.82 -2.73 6.75
CA ALA A 114 -6.90 -2.46 5.66
C ALA A 114 -6.18 -1.09 5.79
N PRO A 115 -6.87 0.06 5.96
CA PRO A 115 -6.21 1.34 6.21
C PRO A 115 -5.32 1.34 7.45
N SER A 116 -5.77 0.73 8.55
CA SER A 116 -5.00 0.64 9.80
C SER A 116 -3.68 -0.11 9.60
N THR A 117 -3.74 -1.27 8.93
CA THR A 117 -2.56 -2.08 8.61
C THR A 117 -1.62 -1.34 7.67
N PHE A 118 -2.16 -0.65 6.67
CA PHE A 118 -1.37 0.15 5.74
C PHE A 118 -0.60 1.27 6.46
N ILE A 119 -1.27 2.04 7.33
CA ILE A 119 -0.65 3.13 8.10
C ILE A 119 0.44 2.58 9.03
N ARG A 120 0.20 1.43 9.68
CA ARG A 120 1.18 0.77 10.54
C ARG A 120 2.43 0.36 9.75
N LEU A 121 2.24 -0.26 8.58
CA LEU A 121 3.36 -0.66 7.70
C LEU A 121 4.14 0.55 7.19
N LEU A 122 3.45 1.61 6.75
CA LEU A 122 4.11 2.85 6.32
C LEU A 122 4.90 3.51 7.46
N SER A 123 4.35 3.50 8.67
CA SER A 123 5.01 4.04 9.87
C SER A 123 6.26 3.24 10.23
N LEU A 124 6.18 1.90 10.17
CA LEU A 124 7.32 1.02 10.36
C LEU A 124 8.42 1.29 9.33
N LEU A 125 8.07 1.38 8.04
CA LEU A 125 9.03 1.69 6.98
C LEU A 125 9.76 3.01 7.23
N ARG A 126 9.04 4.06 7.64
CA ARG A 126 9.64 5.36 8.00
C ARG A 126 10.57 5.22 9.21
N ALA A 127 10.12 4.57 10.28
CA ALA A 127 10.91 4.38 11.50
C ALA A 127 12.19 3.58 11.21
N THR A 128 12.12 2.52 10.40
CA THR A 128 13.28 1.73 9.97
C THR A 128 14.25 2.55 9.12
N ASN A 129 13.76 3.34 8.17
CA ASN A 129 14.62 4.20 7.34
C ASN A 129 15.35 5.26 8.17
N HIS A 130 14.66 5.90 9.12
CA HIS A 130 15.26 6.89 10.02
C HIS A 130 16.22 6.26 11.03
N GLY A 131 15.83 5.15 11.68
CA GLY A 131 16.60 4.50 12.74
C GLY A 131 17.86 3.79 12.25
N ASN A 132 17.81 3.21 11.05
CA ASN A 132 18.96 2.49 10.46
C ASN A 132 19.76 3.36 9.48
N ALA A 133 19.39 4.64 9.31
CA ALA A 133 19.96 5.54 8.31
C ALA A 133 20.03 4.93 6.90
N ILE A 134 19.09 4.04 6.53
CA ILE A 134 19.18 3.25 5.30
C ILE A 134 19.22 4.19 4.09
N VAL A 135 20.44 4.22 3.56
CA VAL A 135 20.89 4.46 2.20
C VAL A 135 19.89 4.35 1.03
N SER A 136 18.77 5.07 0.90
CA SER A 136 18.06 5.15 -0.40
C SER A 136 19.07 5.45 -1.49
N SER A 137 19.23 4.52 -2.43
CA SER A 137 20.12 4.65 -3.59
C SER A 137 19.85 5.92 -4.41
N TYR A 138 18.67 6.51 -4.23
CA TYR A 138 18.22 7.71 -4.93
C TYR A 138 18.52 9.03 -4.22
N GLY A 139 19.09 9.03 -3.01
CA GLY A 139 19.48 10.28 -2.34
C GLY A 139 18.31 11.12 -1.81
N THR A 140 17.08 10.61 -1.78
CA THR A 140 15.88 11.44 -1.53
C THR A 140 15.57 11.74 -0.06
N TYR A 141 16.23 11.07 0.89
CA TYR A 141 15.93 11.20 2.32
C TYR A 141 17.12 11.75 3.16
N TYR A 142 18.26 12.05 2.54
CA TYR A 142 19.45 12.63 3.16
C TYR A 142 20.13 13.61 2.19
N GLN A 143 20.78 14.65 2.73
CA GLN A 143 21.59 15.57 1.95
C GLN A 143 22.99 15.64 2.56
N TYR A 144 24.01 15.22 1.82
CA TYR A 144 25.40 15.49 2.22
C TYR A 144 25.68 16.99 2.06
N LYS A 145 25.93 17.68 3.18
CA LYS A 145 26.57 19.00 3.15
C LYS A 145 28.07 18.79 3.27
N ALA A 146 28.79 18.83 2.14
CA ALA A 146 30.24 18.94 2.18
C ALA A 146 30.58 20.37 2.65
N SER A 147 31.19 20.49 3.83
CA SER A 147 31.81 21.74 4.26
C SER A 147 33.07 21.94 3.41
N VAL A 148 32.99 22.79 2.39
CA VAL A 148 34.18 23.24 1.67
C VAL A 148 34.96 24.13 2.65
N TYR A 149 36.03 23.60 3.25
CA TYR A 149 37.01 24.44 3.89
C TYR A 149 37.69 25.24 2.78
N ASN A 150 37.36 26.52 2.67
CA ASN A 150 38.11 27.46 1.86
C ASN A 150 39.49 27.64 2.51
N THR A 151 40.46 26.80 2.15
CA THR A 151 41.88 27.12 2.33
C THR A 151 42.36 27.83 1.08
N PHE A 152 42.18 29.15 1.04
CA PHE A 152 43.00 30.01 0.20
C PHE A 152 44.20 30.43 1.05
N SER A 153 45.37 29.93 0.65
CA SER A 153 46.70 30.43 1.01
C SER A 153 46.94 31.82 0.41
#